data_AF-A0A964VT84-F1
#
_entry.id   AF-A0A964VT84-F1
#
_cell.length_a   1.000
_cell.length_b   1.000
_cell.length_c   1.000
_cell.angle_alpha   90.00
_cell.angle_beta   90.00
_cell.angle_gamma   90.00
#
_symmetry.space_group_name_H-M   'P 1'
#
loop_
_entity.id
_entity.type
_entity.pdbx_description
1 polymer ?
#
loop_
_entity_poly.entity_id
_entity_poly.type
_entity_poly.pdbx_seq_one_letter_code
_entity_poly.pdbx_strand_id
1 'polypeptide(L)'
;MAQRQIPPERRAIFYIGRIVSVIGILSFLSTFLSFAAHFGDFTNFEQRGRSEALRAVIGMVMLVAGGLLSGVGKAGLAGSGIILDTEQARRDVEPWSRMAGGVLKDAMDEAGIRGGSKPTDETLAFDERLRRLKQLRDDGLVSEQEYESTKKKILESA
;
A
#
# COMPACT_ATOMS: atom_id res chain seq x y z
N MET A 1 29.74 0.93 2.85
CA MET A 1 28.34 1.42 2.80
C MET A 1 28.19 2.25 1.55
N ALA A 2 27.53 1.73 0.51
CA ALA A 2 27.36 2.45 -0.75
C ALA A 2 26.46 3.68 -0.50
N GLN A 3 27.00 4.89 -0.70
CA GLN A 3 26.22 6.12 -0.67
C GLN A 3 25.13 6.00 -1.75
N ARG A 4 23.89 5.75 -1.35
CA ARG A 4 22.72 5.78 -2.23
C ARG A 4 22.54 7.23 -2.69
N GLN A 5 23.12 7.57 -3.83
CA GLN A 5 22.96 8.87 -4.45
C GLN A 5 21.50 9.02 -4.88
N ILE A 6 20.78 9.97 -4.28
CA ILE A 6 19.42 10.30 -4.69
C ILE A 6 19.51 10.87 -6.11
N PRO A 7 18.68 10.42 -7.06
CA PRO A 7 18.67 10.94 -8.42
C PRO A 7 18.59 12.48 -8.42
N PRO A 8 19.41 13.20 -9.20
CA PRO A 8 19.47 14.66 -9.18
C PRO A 8 18.12 15.32 -9.53
N GLU A 9 17.32 14.68 -10.38
CA GLU A 9 15.98 15.11 -10.77
C GLU A 9 15.01 15.12 -9.58
N ARG A 10 15.04 14.09 -8.72
CA ARG A 10 14.19 14.03 -7.51
C ARG A 10 14.55 15.13 -6.53
N ARG A 11 15.85 15.42 -6.41
CA ARG A 11 16.35 16.52 -5.59
C ARG A 11 15.84 17.85 -6.12
N ALA A 12 15.90 18.08 -7.43
CA ALA A 12 15.41 19.31 -8.05
C ALA A 12 13.89 19.51 -7.81
N ILE A 13 13.07 18.50 -8.07
CA ILE A 13 11.61 18.54 -7.84
C ILE A 13 11.30 18.87 -6.38
N PHE A 14 12.03 18.25 -5.44
CA PHE A 14 11.86 18.52 -4.03
C PHE A 14 12.15 19.99 -3.67
N TYR A 15 13.27 20.54 -4.14
CA TYR A 15 13.63 21.93 -3.82
C TYR A 15 12.72 22.94 -4.52
N ILE A 16 12.31 22.69 -5.77
CA ILE A 16 11.33 23.53 -6.48
C ILE A 16 10.01 23.56 -5.69
N GLY A 17 9.51 22.39 -5.30
CA GLY A 17 8.29 22.29 -4.49
C GLY A 17 8.43 23.05 -3.17
N ARG A 18 9.60 22.97 -2.52
CA ARG A 18 9.89 23.66 -1.27
C ARG A 18 9.85 25.18 -1.45
N ILE A 19 10.47 25.69 -2.51
CA ILE A 19 10.49 27.13 -2.83
C ILE A 19 9.06 27.62 -3.10
N VAL A 20 8.30 26.92 -3.95
CA VAL A 20 6.90 27.27 -4.27
C VAL A 20 6.03 27.26 -3.00
N SER A 21 6.21 26.26 -2.14
CA SER A 21 5.47 26.18 -0.87
C SER A 21 5.78 27.37 0.03
N VAL A 22 7.05 27.75 0.16
CA VAL A 22 7.48 28.88 1.00
C VAL A 22 6.90 30.18 0.46
N ILE A 23 6.93 30.40 -0.86
CA ILE A 23 6.32 31.58 -1.49
C ILE A 23 4.80 31.61 -1.24
N GLY A 24 4.13 30.47 -1.37
CA GLY A 24 2.70 30.33 -1.08
C GLY A 24 2.36 30.66 0.37
N ILE A 25 3.14 30.12 1.32
CA ILE A 25 3.01 30.41 2.76
C ILE A 25 3.19 31.90 3.03
N LEU A 26 4.25 32.52 2.51
CA LEU A 26 4.50 33.95 2.72
C LEU A 26 3.39 34.82 2.13
N SER A 27 2.92 34.47 0.93
CA SER A 27 1.81 35.18 0.28
C SER A 27 0.51 35.04 1.06
N PHE A 28 0.22 33.85 1.58
CA PHE A 28 -0.96 33.58 2.40
C PHE A 28 -0.87 34.30 3.76
N LEU A 29 0.26 34.22 4.47
CA LEU A 29 0.44 34.94 5.73
C LEU A 29 0.34 36.46 5.54
N SER A 30 0.80 36.99 4.41
CA SER A 30 0.73 38.42 4.13
C SER A 30 -0.69 38.98 4.18
N THR A 31 -1.73 38.17 3.90
CA THR A 31 -3.12 38.63 3.96
C THR A 31 -3.60 38.88 5.40
N PHE A 32 -3.08 38.12 6.38
CA PHE A 32 -3.36 38.35 7.80
C PHE A 32 -2.65 39.61 8.32
N LEU A 33 -1.42 39.84 7.84
CA LEU A 33 -0.67 41.07 8.15
C LEU A 33 -1.38 42.29 7.57
N SER A 34 -1.81 42.24 6.31
CA SER A 34 -2.64 43.29 5.69
C SER A 34 -3.93 43.54 6.45
N PHE A 35 -4.65 42.46 6.82
CA PHE A 35 -5.89 42.57 7.58
C PHE A 35 -5.68 43.24 8.94
N ALA A 36 -4.63 42.84 9.68
CA ALA A 36 -4.29 43.46 10.96
C ALA A 36 -3.91 44.93 10.82
N ALA A 37 -3.15 45.29 9.78
CA ALA A 37 -2.74 46.67 9.51
C ALA A 37 -3.91 47.60 9.14
N HIS A 38 -4.98 47.04 8.57
CA HIS A 38 -6.17 47.79 8.16
C HIS A 38 -7.39 47.52 9.07
N PHE A 39 -7.19 46.90 10.22
CA PHE A 39 -8.27 46.55 11.12
C PHE A 39 -8.97 47.81 11.64
N GLY A 40 -10.27 47.95 11.34
CA GLY A 40 -11.08 49.12 11.70
C GLY A 40 -11.16 50.21 10.62
N ASP A 41 -10.42 50.08 9.51
CA ASP A 41 -10.56 50.96 8.35
C ASP A 41 -11.49 50.34 7.29
N PHE A 42 -12.71 50.89 7.18
CA PHE A 42 -13.74 50.43 6.25
C PHE A 42 -13.72 51.13 4.89
N THR A 43 -12.77 52.03 4.64
CA THR A 43 -12.64 52.73 3.36
C THR A 43 -12.31 51.70 2.27
N ASN A 44 -12.95 51.74 1.10
CA ASN A 44 -12.66 50.80 -0.01
C ASN A 44 -12.66 49.30 0.40
N PHE A 45 -13.49 48.92 1.39
CA PHE A 45 -13.51 47.59 1.97
C PHE A 45 -13.72 46.47 0.93
N GLU A 46 -14.63 46.66 -0.02
CA GLU A 46 -14.93 45.67 -1.05
C GLU A 46 -13.70 45.37 -1.94
N GLN A 47 -12.98 46.41 -2.37
CA GLN A 47 -11.85 46.27 -3.28
C GLN A 47 -10.65 45.62 -2.56
N ARG A 48 -10.40 46.01 -1.31
CA ARG A 48 -9.40 45.37 -0.44
C ARG A 48 -9.76 43.91 -0.18
N GLY A 49 -11.00 43.62 0.21
CA GLY A 49 -11.48 42.27 0.50
C GLY A 49 -11.32 41.33 -0.70
N ARG A 50 -11.69 41.77 -1.91
CA ARG A 50 -11.48 40.98 -3.14
C ARG A 50 -10.00 40.69 -3.41
N SER A 51 -9.13 41.69 -3.25
CA SER A 51 -7.68 41.54 -3.48
C SER A 51 -7.04 40.58 -2.48
N GLU A 52 -7.37 40.73 -1.19
CA GLU A 52 -6.87 39.87 -0.13
C GLU A 52 -7.38 38.43 -0.28
N ALA A 53 -8.66 38.25 -0.64
CA ALA A 53 -9.23 36.93 -0.90
C ALA A 53 -8.52 36.23 -2.08
N LEU A 54 -8.30 36.94 -3.20
CA LEU A 54 -7.56 36.39 -4.34
C LEU A 54 -6.14 36.01 -3.97
N ARG A 55 -5.41 36.88 -3.25
CA ARG A 55 -4.05 36.59 -2.78
C ARG A 55 -4.03 35.38 -1.84
N ALA A 56 -5.01 35.26 -0.94
CA ALA A 56 -5.12 34.13 -0.04
C ALA A 56 -5.35 32.81 -0.80
N VAL A 57 -6.25 32.79 -1.78
CA VAL A 57 -6.53 31.61 -2.62
C VAL A 57 -5.28 31.21 -3.42
N ILE A 58 -4.62 32.18 -4.06
CA ILE A 58 -3.39 31.91 -4.82
C ILE A 58 -2.28 31.38 -3.90
N GLY A 59 -2.10 31.98 -2.72
CA GLY A 59 -1.14 31.53 -1.72
C GLY A 59 -1.41 30.10 -1.25
N MET A 60 -2.68 29.77 -1.00
CA MET A 60 -3.10 28.41 -0.61
C MET A 60 -2.83 27.40 -1.74
N VAL A 61 -3.16 27.73 -2.99
CA VAL A 61 -2.91 26.87 -4.14
C VAL A 61 -1.41 26.61 -4.30
N MET A 62 -0.56 27.63 -4.18
CA MET A 62 0.90 27.45 -4.22
C MET A 62 1.42 26.60 -3.07
N LEU A 63 0.88 26.78 -1.85
CA LEU A 63 1.24 25.97 -0.69
C LEU A 63 0.93 24.49 -0.94
N VAL A 64 -0.29 24.18 -1.40
CA VAL A 64 -0.71 22.81 -1.69
C VAL A 64 0.09 22.23 -2.85
N ALA A 65 0.19 22.94 -3.98
CA ALA A 65 0.92 22.47 -5.15
C ALA A 65 2.40 22.23 -4.85
N GLY A 66 3.06 23.16 -4.14
CA GLY A 66 4.44 23.01 -3.71
C GLY A 66 4.62 21.86 -2.72
N GLY A 67 3.64 21.65 -1.83
CA GLY A 67 3.63 20.55 -0.87
C GLY A 67 3.53 19.19 -1.57
N LEU A 68 2.64 19.06 -2.54
CA LEU A 68 2.50 17.87 -3.38
C LEU A 68 3.78 17.60 -4.17
N LEU A 69 4.34 18.63 -4.83
CA LEU A 69 5.58 18.51 -5.60
C LEU A 69 6.75 18.04 -4.72
N SER A 70 6.87 18.63 -3.53
CA SER A 70 7.88 18.23 -2.53
C SER A 70 7.67 16.81 -2.02
N GLY A 71 6.41 16.40 -1.86
CA GLY A 71 6.03 15.04 -1.48
C GLY A 71 6.50 14.01 -2.51
N VAL A 72 6.23 14.27 -3.80
CA VAL A 72 6.71 13.42 -4.90
C VAL A 72 8.24 13.38 -4.96
N GLY A 73 8.92 14.51 -4.79
CA GLY A 73 10.40 14.55 -4.75
C GLY A 73 10.99 13.69 -3.62
N LYS A 74 10.43 13.77 -2.42
CA LYS A 74 10.83 12.99 -1.23
C LYS A 74 10.55 11.50 -1.41
N ALA A 75 9.30 11.15 -1.71
CA ALA A 75 8.85 9.76 -1.77
C ALA A 75 9.28 9.06 -3.07
N GLY A 76 9.64 9.83 -4.10
CA GLY A 76 9.85 9.33 -5.46
C GLY A 76 8.53 8.94 -6.13
N LEU A 77 8.57 8.64 -7.43
CA LEU A 77 7.40 8.18 -8.20
C LEU A 77 6.77 6.89 -7.61
N ALA A 78 7.60 6.07 -6.96
CA ALA A 78 7.18 4.87 -6.22
C ALA A 78 6.37 5.19 -4.96
N GLY A 79 6.67 6.30 -4.27
CA GLY A 79 5.94 6.71 -3.07
C GLY A 79 4.72 7.59 -3.34
N SER A 80 4.56 8.12 -4.56
CA SER A 80 3.36 8.86 -4.98
C SER A 80 2.25 7.95 -5.55
N GLY A 81 2.48 6.63 -5.57
CA GLY A 81 1.52 5.63 -6.08
C GLY A 81 1.45 5.54 -7.61
N ILE A 82 2.34 6.23 -8.35
CA ILE A 82 2.21 6.38 -9.81
C ILE A 82 3.03 5.30 -10.54
N ILE A 83 4.21 4.90 -10.06
CA ILE A 83 5.01 3.81 -10.67
C ILE A 83 5.85 3.10 -9.60
N LEU A 84 5.49 1.87 -9.25
CA LEU A 84 6.41 0.87 -8.72
C LEU A 84 6.67 -0.15 -9.83
N ASP A 85 7.92 -0.32 -10.24
CA ASP A 85 8.31 -1.52 -10.97
C ASP A 85 8.13 -2.72 -10.01
N THR A 86 6.99 -3.39 -10.13
CA THR A 86 6.55 -4.47 -9.25
C THR A 86 7.51 -5.65 -9.23
N GLU A 87 8.28 -5.86 -10.29
CA GLU A 87 9.29 -6.92 -10.32
C GLU A 87 10.50 -6.57 -9.45
N GLN A 88 10.99 -5.34 -9.55
CA GLN A 88 12.18 -4.92 -8.81
C GLN A 88 11.89 -4.81 -7.32
N ALA A 89 10.72 -4.27 -6.97
CA ALA A 89 10.23 -4.28 -5.59
C ALA A 89 10.05 -5.70 -5.03
N ARG A 90 9.58 -6.66 -5.85
CA ARG A 90 9.48 -8.09 -5.45
C ARG A 90 10.84 -8.71 -5.17
N ARG A 91 11.84 -8.46 -6.01
CA ARG A 91 13.21 -8.99 -5.81
C ARG A 91 13.87 -8.40 -4.56
N ASP A 92 13.63 -7.12 -4.27
CA ASP A 92 14.19 -6.46 -3.09
C ASP A 92 13.56 -6.94 -1.77
N VAL A 93 12.27 -7.31 -1.77
CA VAL A 93 11.58 -7.86 -0.58
C VAL A 93 11.71 -9.37 -0.45
N GLU A 94 12.11 -10.09 -1.51
CA GLU A 94 12.24 -11.56 -1.52
C GLU A 94 13.08 -12.12 -0.36
N PRO A 95 14.25 -11.53 0.00
CA PRO A 95 15.05 -12.02 1.13
C PRO A 95 14.33 -11.84 2.47
N TRP A 96 13.63 -10.72 2.65
CA TRP A 96 12.91 -10.39 3.88
C TRP A 96 11.64 -11.21 4.04
N SER A 97 10.90 -11.44 2.95
CA SER A 97 9.73 -12.31 2.94
C SER A 97 10.10 -13.76 3.27
N ARG A 98 11.26 -14.24 2.82
CA ARG A 98 11.79 -15.56 3.20
C ARG A 98 12.13 -15.64 4.69
N MET A 99 12.80 -14.62 5.24
CA MET A 99 13.15 -14.58 6.67
C MET A 99 11.90 -14.47 7.56
N ALA A 100 10.94 -13.61 7.20
CA ALA A 100 9.68 -13.47 7.94
C ALA A 100 8.85 -14.76 7.93
N GLY A 101 8.84 -15.49 6.81
CA GLY A 101 8.19 -16.80 6.70
C GLY A 101 8.83 -17.85 7.61
N GLY A 102 10.15 -17.84 7.77
CA GLY A 102 10.87 -18.72 8.69
C GLY A 102 10.49 -18.44 10.15
N VAL A 103 10.56 -17.17 10.57
CA VAL A 103 10.21 -16.76 11.95
C VAL A 103 8.74 -17.07 12.29
N LEU A 104 7.83 -16.85 11.33
CA LEU A 104 6.42 -17.16 11.53
C LEU A 104 6.19 -18.67 11.67
N LYS A 105 6.87 -19.48 10.85
CA LYS A 105 6.80 -20.94 10.93
C LYS A 105 7.35 -21.45 12.27
N ASP A 106 8.49 -20.94 12.70
CA ASP A 106 9.12 -21.32 13.98
C ASP A 106 8.19 -20.98 15.16
N ALA A 107 7.56 -19.81 15.15
CA ALA A 107 6.59 -19.41 16.18
C ALA A 107 5.31 -20.26 16.18
N MET A 108 4.83 -20.67 15.01
CA MET A 108 3.67 -21.55 14.89
C MET A 108 3.97 -22.97 15.37
N ASP A 109 5.15 -23.49 15.02
CA ASP A 109 5.63 -24.80 15.46
C ASP A 109 5.82 -24.82 17.00
N GLU A 110 6.34 -23.73 17.59
CA GLU A 110 6.50 -23.58 19.04
C GLU A 110 5.15 -23.41 19.78
N ALA A 111 4.18 -22.75 19.16
CA ALA A 111 2.81 -22.64 19.69
C ALA A 111 1.99 -23.95 19.57
N GLY A 112 2.57 -25.02 18.99
CA GLY A 112 1.87 -26.28 18.73
C GLY A 112 0.79 -26.18 17.65
N ILE A 113 0.75 -25.08 16.90
CA ILE A 113 -0.21 -24.84 15.83
C ILE A 113 0.43 -25.39 14.55
N ARG A 114 0.15 -26.66 14.23
CA ARG A 114 0.47 -27.21 12.90
C ARG A 114 -0.33 -26.41 11.87
N GLY A 115 0.33 -25.46 11.22
CA GLY A 115 -0.18 -24.78 10.03
C GLY A 115 -0.58 -25.85 9.02
N GLY A 116 -1.88 -26.02 8.82
CA GLY A 116 -2.45 -27.09 8.02
C GLY A 116 -2.03 -26.97 6.56
N SER A 117 -0.90 -27.59 6.20
CA SER A 117 -0.82 -28.23 4.89
C SER A 117 -1.97 -29.23 4.86
N LYS A 118 -3.05 -28.93 4.12
CA LYS A 118 -4.04 -29.96 3.76
C LYS A 118 -3.24 -31.18 3.30
N PRO A 119 -3.35 -32.34 3.97
CA PRO A 119 -2.66 -33.52 3.50
C PRO A 119 -3.18 -33.78 2.09
N THR A 120 -2.28 -33.75 1.11
CA THR A 120 -2.56 -34.22 -0.25
C THR A 120 -3.09 -35.64 -0.12
N ASP A 121 -4.17 -36.00 -0.83
CA ASP A 121 -4.92 -37.25 -0.61
C ASP A 121 -4.04 -38.52 -0.65
N GLU A 122 -2.87 -38.46 -1.28
CA GLU A 122 -1.83 -39.51 -1.28
C GLU A 122 -1.17 -39.80 0.07
N THR A 123 -1.24 -38.89 1.04
CA THR A 123 -0.62 -39.04 2.37
C THR A 123 -1.62 -39.37 3.48
N LEU A 124 -2.92 -39.42 3.16
CA LEU A 124 -3.97 -39.75 4.12
C LEU A 124 -3.97 -41.23 4.47
N ALA A 125 -4.30 -41.55 5.72
CA ALA A 125 -4.60 -42.92 6.13
C ALA A 125 -5.78 -43.48 5.33
N PHE A 126 -5.76 -44.80 5.08
CA PHE A 126 -6.76 -45.51 4.27
C PHE A 126 -8.21 -45.17 4.66
N ASP A 127 -8.53 -45.19 5.96
CA ASP A 127 -9.86 -44.89 6.49
C ASP A 127 -10.32 -43.46 6.19
N GLU A 128 -9.39 -42.51 6.22
CA GLU A 128 -9.67 -41.08 6.00
C GLU A 128 -9.97 -40.81 4.52
N ARG A 129 -9.32 -41.53 3.59
CA ARG A 129 -9.61 -41.46 2.15
C ARG A 129 -11.03 -41.93 1.84
N LEU A 130 -11.46 -43.03 2.47
CA LEU A 130 -12.83 -43.55 2.32
C LEU A 130 -13.87 -42.57 2.88
N ARG A 131 -13.58 -41.94 4.03
CA ARG A 131 -14.46 -40.95 4.65
C ARG A 131 -14.66 -39.72 3.77
N ARG A 132 -13.57 -39.17 3.19
CA ARG A 132 -13.66 -38.04 2.25
C ARG A 132 -14.36 -38.41 0.95
N LEU A 133 -14.08 -39.59 0.39
CA LEU A 133 -14.75 -40.06 -0.83
C LEU A 133 -16.27 -40.16 -0.62
N LYS A 134 -16.70 -40.63 0.56
CA LYS A 134 -18.13 -40.65 0.94
C LYS A 134 -18.70 -39.24 1.04
N GLN A 135 -17.98 -38.32 1.67
CA GLN A 135 -18.40 -36.92 1.78
C GLN A 135 -18.57 -36.26 0.41
N LEU A 136 -17.64 -36.49 -0.53
CA LEU A 136 -17.73 -35.97 -1.90
C LEU A 136 -18.96 -36.48 -2.67
N ARG A 137 -19.36 -37.73 -2.44
CA ARG A 137 -20.59 -38.29 -3.00
C ARG A 137 -21.83 -37.67 -2.34
N ASP A 138 -21.82 -37.55 -1.01
CA ASP A 138 -22.93 -36.96 -0.26
C ASP A 138 -23.13 -35.47 -0.61
N ASP A 139 -22.05 -34.76 -0.95
CA ASP A 139 -22.05 -33.37 -1.46
C ASP A 139 -22.39 -33.27 -2.97
N GLY A 140 -22.58 -34.40 -3.67
CA GLY A 140 -22.93 -34.46 -5.09
C GLY A 140 -21.80 -34.07 -6.05
N LEU A 141 -20.55 -34.02 -5.57
CA LEU A 141 -19.37 -33.64 -6.34
C LEU A 141 -18.78 -34.78 -7.17
N VAL A 142 -19.21 -36.01 -6.90
CA VAL A 142 -18.72 -37.23 -7.56
C VAL A 142 -19.92 -38.09 -7.96
N SER A 143 -19.92 -38.58 -9.20
CA SER A 143 -20.97 -39.48 -9.68
C SER A 143 -20.86 -40.89 -9.05
N GLU A 144 -21.97 -41.64 -8.97
CA GLU A 144 -21.97 -42.98 -8.39
C GLU A 144 -20.98 -43.94 -9.07
N GLN A 145 -20.76 -43.77 -10.39
CA GLN A 145 -19.79 -44.55 -11.14
C GLN A 145 -18.34 -44.24 -10.73
N GLU A 146 -18.04 -42.95 -10.54
CA GLU A 146 -16.72 -42.49 -10.10
C GLU A 146 -16.45 -42.87 -8.65
N TYR A 147 -17.47 -42.84 -7.79
CA TYR A 147 -17.40 -43.27 -6.39
C TYR A 147 -17.00 -44.74 -6.30
N GLU A 148 -17.70 -45.65 -6.98
CA GLU A 148 -17.41 -47.09 -6.90
C GLU A 148 -16.06 -47.45 -7.53
N SER A 149 -15.69 -46.79 -8.63
CA SER A 149 -14.37 -47.01 -9.25
C SER A 149 -13.21 -46.57 -8.33
N THR A 150 -13.36 -45.44 -7.65
CA THR A 150 -12.34 -44.88 -6.75
C THR A 150 -12.27 -45.66 -5.45
N LYS A 151 -13.43 -46.07 -4.92
CA LYS A 151 -13.52 -46.94 -3.74
C LYS A 151 -12.84 -48.28 -3.97
N LYS A 152 -13.05 -48.90 -5.13
CA LYS A 152 -12.40 -50.17 -5.50
C LYS A 152 -10.88 -50.01 -5.59
N LYS A 153 -10.39 -48.94 -6.21
CA LYS A 153 -8.95 -48.63 -6.26
C LYS A 153 -8.33 -48.44 -4.87
N ILE A 154 -9.04 -47.75 -3.97
CA ILE A 154 -8.58 -47.55 -2.60
C ILE A 154 -8.52 -48.90 -1.86
N LEU A 155 -9.53 -49.76 -2.02
CA LEU A 155 -9.57 -51.11 -1.42
C LEU A 155 -8.50 -52.06 -1.97
N GLU A 156 -8.15 -51.96 -3.24
CA GLU A 156 -7.05 -52.73 -3.86
C GLU A 156 -5.65 -52.21 -3.46
N SER A 157 -5.57 -50.98 -2.96
CA SER A 157 -4.31 -50.35 -2.52
C SER A 157 -3.99 -50.50 -1.02
N ALA A 158 -4.85 -51.22 -0.27
CA ALA A 158 -4.67 -51.53 1.15
C ALA A 158 -3.97 -52.88 1.34
#